data_AF-A0A843HPQ5-F1
#
_entry.id   AF-A0A843HPQ5-F1
#
_cell.length_a   1.000
_cell.length_b   1.000
_cell.length_c   1.000
_cell.angle_alpha   90.00
_cell.angle_beta   90.00
_cell.angle_gamma   90.00
#
_symmetry.space_group_name_H-M   'P 1'
#
loop_
_entity.id
_entity.type
_entity.pdbx_description
1 polymer ?
#
loop_
_entity_poly.entity_id
_entity_poly.type
_entity_poly.pdbx_seq_one_letter_code
_entity_poly.pdbx_strand_id
1 'polypeptide(L)'
;NCGLCKETFDSPALKRDENALRYDPSLDEDTEENKAKRLEAIYACPVSSLTESEDNKLFGYCVSCGKCVNECKEEARSFQVISWDGEVNDDCISCGICAELCPEDAITLQRGAINVDLDKCIMCETCAIHCPKDAIPKTTSVKYEIAGGFNYIDENLCVKCGLCEGICPEEAISTVEISSDEVNLGTKNKNLKFVVDDDKCIYCGACMNICPSKSFIFEREFERVN
;
A
#
# COMPACT_ATOMS: atom_id res chain seq x y z
N ASN A 1 10.78 7.67 5.59
CA ASN A 1 12.23 7.97 5.45
C ASN A 1 12.98 6.91 4.62
N CYS A 2 12.35 6.41 3.54
CA CYS A 2 12.88 5.25 2.84
C CYS A 2 14.19 5.48 2.09
N GLY A 3 14.48 6.71 1.67
CA GLY A 3 15.73 7.02 0.96
C GLY A 3 15.60 7.10 -0.56
N LEU A 4 14.51 6.64 -1.16
CA LEU A 4 14.35 6.62 -2.63
C LEU A 4 14.53 8.00 -3.28
N CYS A 5 14.02 9.06 -2.65
CA CYS A 5 14.22 10.43 -3.13
C CYS A 5 15.68 10.90 -3.07
N LYS A 6 16.50 10.34 -2.16
CA LYS A 6 17.93 10.63 -2.06
C LYS A 6 18.75 9.92 -3.15
N GLU A 7 18.28 8.76 -3.59
CA GLU A 7 18.92 8.00 -4.66
C GLU A 7 18.78 8.70 -6.00
N THR A 8 17.64 9.35 -6.25
CA THR A 8 17.42 10.16 -7.46
C THR A 8 18.00 11.57 -7.33
N PHE A 9 17.82 12.25 -6.19
CA PHE A 9 18.43 13.56 -5.94
C PHE A 9 19.72 13.45 -5.13
N ASP A 10 20.82 13.14 -5.84
CA ASP A 10 22.16 13.14 -5.26
C ASP A 10 22.74 14.55 -5.11
N SER A 11 22.28 15.26 -4.06
CA SER A 11 22.70 16.61 -3.71
C SER A 11 23.13 16.69 -2.25
N PRO A 12 24.09 17.57 -1.88
CA PRO A 12 24.40 17.87 -0.48
C PRO A 12 23.18 18.38 0.31
N ALA A 13 22.19 18.94 -0.37
CA ALA A 13 20.96 19.43 0.24
C ALA A 13 20.10 18.31 0.81
N LEU A 14 20.07 17.12 0.20
CA LEU A 14 19.27 16.00 0.65
C LEU A 14 20.21 14.89 1.11
N LYS A 15 20.11 14.46 2.36
CA LYS A 15 20.93 13.37 2.93
C LYS A 15 20.06 12.37 3.68
N ARG A 16 20.56 11.16 3.85
CA ARG A 16 19.96 10.14 4.72
C ARG A 16 20.96 9.83 5.82
N ASP A 17 20.57 10.07 7.06
CA ASP A 17 21.39 9.86 8.26
C ASP A 17 20.61 8.96 9.22
N GLU A 18 21.19 7.83 9.62
CA GLU A 18 20.62 6.86 10.58
C GLU A 18 19.11 6.61 10.39
N ASN A 19 18.69 6.30 9.15
CA ASN A 19 17.29 6.05 8.73
C ASN A 19 16.36 7.28 8.65
N ALA A 20 16.90 8.48 8.63
CA ALA A 20 16.10 9.68 8.60
C ALA A 20 16.58 10.62 7.48
N LEU A 21 15.62 11.11 6.68
CA LEU A 21 15.91 12.02 5.59
C LEU A 21 16.16 13.42 6.15
N ARG A 22 17.08 14.15 5.55
CA ARG A 22 17.50 15.48 5.96
C ARG A 22 17.57 16.35 4.73
N TYR A 23 16.73 17.38 4.66
CA TYR A 23 16.79 18.36 3.60
C TYR A 23 17.20 19.72 4.17
N ASP A 24 18.27 20.28 3.61
CA ASP A 24 18.74 21.64 3.89
C ASP A 24 18.58 22.50 2.62
N PRO A 25 17.52 23.32 2.54
CA PRO A 25 17.25 24.14 1.37
C PRO A 25 18.33 25.20 1.12
N SER A 26 19.17 25.54 2.10
CA SER A 26 20.28 26.49 1.91
C SER A 26 21.44 25.92 1.08
N LEU A 27 21.51 24.59 0.97
CA LEU A 27 22.50 23.87 0.17
C LEU A 27 21.95 23.44 -1.19
N ASP A 28 20.67 23.69 -1.47
CA ASP A 28 20.04 23.36 -2.76
C ASP A 28 20.18 24.54 -3.72
N GLU A 29 21.08 24.44 -4.69
CA GLU A 29 21.27 25.48 -5.70
C GLU A 29 20.14 25.46 -6.75
N ASP A 30 19.70 26.63 -7.21
CA ASP A 30 18.66 26.72 -8.25
C ASP A 30 19.25 26.60 -9.66
N THR A 31 19.70 25.39 -10.00
CA THR A 31 20.20 25.02 -11.32
C THR A 31 19.17 24.18 -12.08
N GLU A 32 19.21 24.18 -13.41
CA GLU A 32 18.33 23.33 -14.23
C GLU A 32 18.52 21.83 -13.94
N GLU A 33 19.74 21.42 -13.61
CA GLU A 33 20.03 20.04 -13.17
C GLU A 33 19.34 19.71 -11.85
N ASN A 34 19.42 20.60 -10.85
CA ASN A 34 18.76 20.37 -9.57
C ASN A 34 17.24 20.42 -9.70
N LYS A 35 16.68 21.28 -10.56
CA LYS A 35 15.24 21.27 -10.87
C LYS A 35 14.77 19.91 -11.39
N ALA A 36 15.48 19.34 -12.37
CA ALA A 36 15.16 18.02 -12.91
C ALA A 36 15.24 16.93 -11.82
N LYS A 37 16.32 16.92 -11.02
CA LYS A 37 16.49 15.92 -9.95
C LYS A 37 15.47 16.06 -8.81
N ARG A 38 15.04 17.28 -8.47
CA ARG A 38 13.96 17.50 -7.49
C ARG A 38 12.66 16.87 -7.97
N LEU A 39 12.34 17.06 -9.24
CA LEU A 39 11.16 16.46 -9.85
C LEU A 39 11.23 14.93 -9.80
N GLU A 40 12.39 14.34 -10.11
CA GLU A 40 12.62 12.89 -9.98
C GLU A 40 12.47 12.41 -8.52
N ALA A 41 12.98 13.17 -7.54
CA ALA A 41 12.82 12.87 -6.11
C ALA A 41 11.36 12.91 -5.64
N ILE A 42 10.57 13.85 -6.17
CA ILE A 42 9.12 13.93 -5.91
C ILE A 42 8.43 12.67 -6.43
N TYR A 43 8.70 12.28 -7.68
CA TYR A 43 8.10 11.07 -8.28
C TYR A 43 8.58 9.77 -7.65
N ALA A 44 9.82 9.74 -7.14
CA ALA A 44 10.36 8.58 -6.42
C ALA A 44 9.74 8.40 -5.03
N CYS A 45 8.98 9.38 -4.51
CA CYS A 45 8.37 9.29 -3.19
C CYS A 45 7.15 8.35 -3.22
N PRO A 46 7.22 7.15 -2.62
CA PRO A 46 6.19 6.13 -2.77
C PRO A 46 4.93 6.41 -1.93
N VAL A 47 4.94 7.51 -1.17
CA VAL A 47 3.82 8.01 -0.37
C VAL A 47 3.44 9.45 -0.75
N SER A 48 3.91 9.94 -1.91
CA SER A 48 3.47 11.20 -2.53
C SER A 48 3.45 12.41 -1.59
N SER A 49 4.48 12.49 -0.75
CA SER A 49 4.54 13.38 0.40
C SER A 49 5.59 14.49 0.25
N LEU A 50 6.38 14.40 -0.82
CA LEU A 50 7.27 15.46 -1.28
C LEU A 50 6.56 16.26 -2.38
N THR A 51 6.70 17.57 -2.31
CA THR A 51 6.22 18.53 -3.30
C THR A 51 7.30 19.59 -3.56
N GLU A 52 7.05 20.50 -4.49
CA GLU A 52 7.89 21.68 -4.69
C GLU A 52 7.22 22.92 -4.07
N SER A 53 8.01 23.80 -3.45
CA SER A 53 7.57 25.11 -2.98
C SER A 53 7.60 26.16 -4.09
N GLU A 54 7.02 27.34 -3.84
CA GLU A 54 7.07 28.48 -4.78
C GLU A 54 8.50 28.92 -5.13
N ASP A 55 9.48 28.67 -4.25
CA ASP A 55 10.90 29.00 -4.42
C ASP A 55 11.72 27.87 -5.09
N ASN A 56 11.05 26.91 -5.75
CA ASN A 56 11.67 25.72 -6.36
C ASN A 56 12.52 24.90 -5.37
N LYS A 57 12.02 24.66 -4.15
CA LYS A 57 12.66 23.81 -3.14
C LYS A 57 11.81 22.60 -2.83
N LEU A 58 12.43 21.51 -2.37
CA LEU A 58 11.67 20.38 -1.85
C LEU A 58 10.92 20.81 -0.59
N PHE A 59 9.62 20.56 -0.59
CA PHE A 59 8.72 20.80 0.52
C PHE A 59 7.99 19.50 0.87
N GLY A 60 7.56 19.34 2.12
CA GLY A 60 6.87 18.14 2.57
C GLY A 60 6.69 18.05 4.09
N TYR A 61 6.24 16.88 4.53
CA TYR A 61 6.02 16.50 5.93
C TYR A 61 7.32 16.41 6.77
N CYS A 62 7.17 16.21 8.08
CA CYS A 62 8.28 16.07 9.03
C CYS A 62 9.24 14.94 8.61
N VAL A 63 10.45 15.29 8.17
CA VAL A 63 11.52 14.33 7.83
C VAL A 63 12.23 13.76 9.07
N SER A 64 11.67 14.02 10.26
CA SER A 64 12.25 13.62 11.54
C SER A 64 13.70 14.11 11.72
N CYS A 65 13.98 15.38 11.36
CA CYS A 65 15.32 15.98 11.46
C CYS A 65 15.80 16.29 12.86
N GLY A 66 14.90 16.29 13.84
CA GLY A 66 15.21 16.66 15.22
C GLY A 66 15.53 18.15 15.43
N LYS A 67 15.68 18.95 14.37
CA LYS A 67 16.02 20.39 14.49
C LYS A 67 15.02 21.16 15.35
N CYS A 68 13.72 20.87 15.20
CA CYS A 68 12.68 21.51 16.02
C CYS A 68 12.76 21.15 17.50
N VAL A 69 13.31 19.98 17.85
CA VAL A 69 13.55 19.55 19.24
C VAL A 69 14.82 20.22 19.76
N ASN A 70 15.91 20.19 18.98
CA ASN A 70 17.20 20.79 19.34
C ASN A 70 17.10 22.31 19.59
N GLU A 71 16.30 23.02 18.81
CA GLU A 71 16.11 24.48 18.97
C GLU A 71 15.10 24.84 20.08
N CYS A 72 14.34 23.89 20.61
CA CYS A 72 13.26 24.15 21.56
C CYS A 72 13.82 24.34 22.98
N LYS A 73 14.05 25.60 23.36
CA LYS A 73 14.54 25.98 24.70
C LYS A 73 13.62 25.58 25.85
N GLU A 74 12.32 25.47 25.57
CA GLU A 74 11.29 25.16 26.56
C GLU A 74 11.01 23.64 26.66
N GLU A 75 11.75 22.79 25.94
CA GLU A 75 11.58 21.33 25.92
C GLU A 75 10.15 20.87 25.58
N ALA A 76 9.36 21.74 24.92
CA ALA A 76 7.96 21.47 24.58
C ALA A 76 7.79 20.39 23.49
N ARG A 77 8.89 19.96 22.86
CA ARG A 77 8.93 18.92 21.84
C ARG A 77 9.98 17.89 22.22
N SER A 78 9.67 16.62 22.00
CA SER A 78 10.64 15.52 22.12
C SER A 78 10.78 14.79 20.79
N PHE A 79 11.95 14.22 20.56
CA PHE A 79 12.23 13.40 19.39
C PHE A 79 12.02 11.93 19.77
N GLN A 80 11.12 11.25 19.07
CA GLN A 80 10.88 9.82 19.26
C GLN A 80 11.27 9.10 17.98
N VAL A 81 12.16 8.12 18.08
CA VAL A 81 12.44 7.20 16.98
C VAL A 81 11.35 6.15 17.00
N ILE A 82 10.49 6.17 15.99
CA ILE A 82 9.44 5.16 15.84
C ILE A 82 10.07 3.98 15.10
N SER A 83 10.04 2.82 15.74
CA SER A 83 10.42 1.53 15.18
C SER A 83 9.19 0.66 14.99
N TRP A 84 9.18 -0.13 13.91
CA TRP A 84 8.18 -1.14 13.66
C TRP A 84 8.90 -2.48 13.46
N ASP A 85 8.38 -3.51 14.10
CA ASP A 85 8.94 -4.87 14.14
C ASP A 85 8.23 -5.83 13.16
N GLY A 86 7.43 -5.28 12.23
CA GLY A 86 6.68 -6.07 11.26
C GLY A 86 5.30 -6.49 11.75
N GLU A 87 4.88 -6.07 12.94
CA GLU A 87 3.56 -6.39 13.49
C GLU A 87 2.41 -5.93 12.57
N VAL A 88 1.46 -6.83 12.34
CA VAL A 88 0.17 -6.58 11.69
C VAL A 88 -0.91 -7.06 12.64
N ASN A 89 -1.85 -6.19 12.99
CA ASN A 89 -2.87 -6.51 13.98
C ASN A 89 -4.01 -7.40 13.42
N ASP A 90 -4.92 -7.80 14.30
CA ASP A 90 -6.02 -8.72 13.98
C ASP A 90 -7.11 -8.13 13.07
N ASP A 91 -7.09 -6.83 12.76
CA ASP A 91 -8.01 -6.21 11.79
C ASP A 91 -7.65 -6.57 10.33
N CYS A 92 -6.54 -7.29 10.13
CA CYS A 92 -6.07 -7.70 8.81
C CYS A 92 -7.05 -8.69 8.14
N ILE A 93 -7.64 -8.26 7.02
CA ILE A 93 -8.56 -9.05 6.20
C ILE A 93 -7.87 -9.85 5.08
N SER A 94 -6.55 -10.04 5.14
CA SER A 94 -5.80 -10.83 4.12
C SER A 94 -5.97 -10.34 2.68
N CYS A 95 -6.18 -9.04 2.48
CA CYS A 95 -6.49 -8.48 1.16
C CYS A 95 -5.31 -8.46 0.17
N GLY A 96 -4.07 -8.53 0.65
CA GLY A 96 -2.85 -8.58 -0.18
C GLY A 96 -2.31 -7.25 -0.67
N ILE A 97 -3.02 -6.13 -0.47
CA ILE A 97 -2.62 -4.78 -0.91
C ILE A 97 -1.18 -4.43 -0.52
N CYS A 98 -0.81 -4.71 0.73
CA CYS A 98 0.52 -4.42 1.24
C CYS A 98 1.63 -5.21 0.54
N ALA A 99 1.35 -6.44 0.10
CA ALA A 99 2.30 -7.25 -0.66
C ALA A 99 2.40 -6.76 -2.12
N GLU A 100 1.26 -6.41 -2.73
CA GLU A 100 1.19 -5.90 -4.11
C GLU A 100 1.90 -4.55 -4.31
N LEU A 101 1.81 -3.66 -3.31
CA LEU A 101 2.36 -2.30 -3.40
C LEU A 101 3.77 -2.15 -2.80
N CYS A 102 4.35 -3.22 -2.25
CA CYS A 102 5.66 -3.13 -1.63
C CYS A 102 6.74 -2.95 -2.71
N PRO A 103 7.51 -1.84 -2.73
CA PRO A 103 8.52 -1.62 -3.76
C PRO A 103 9.73 -2.57 -3.65
N GLU A 104 9.93 -3.18 -2.49
CA GLU A 104 11.10 -4.04 -2.18
C GLU A 104 10.74 -5.52 -2.04
N ASP A 105 9.50 -5.90 -2.37
CA ASP A 105 8.98 -7.25 -2.16
C ASP A 105 9.21 -7.78 -0.72
N ALA A 106 9.21 -6.87 0.25
CA ALA A 106 9.45 -7.16 1.66
C ALA A 106 8.23 -7.80 2.34
N ILE A 107 7.05 -7.76 1.72
CA ILE A 107 5.81 -8.22 2.31
C ILE A 107 5.25 -9.37 1.48
N THR A 108 4.90 -10.47 2.14
CA THR A 108 4.26 -11.63 1.50
C THR A 108 2.94 -11.97 2.17
N LEU A 109 1.93 -12.32 1.36
CA LEU A 109 0.69 -12.92 1.83
C LEU A 109 0.77 -14.44 1.65
N GLN A 110 0.86 -15.18 2.75
CA GLN A 110 0.89 -16.65 2.72
C GLN A 110 -0.15 -17.21 3.68
N ARG A 111 -1.05 -18.06 3.15
CA ARG A 111 -2.10 -18.74 3.95
C ARG A 111 -2.96 -17.79 4.80
N GLY A 112 -3.25 -16.59 4.28
CA GLY A 112 -4.04 -15.58 5.02
C GLY A 112 -3.27 -14.86 6.11
N ALA A 113 -1.94 -14.98 6.15
CA ALA A 113 -1.09 -14.22 7.07
C ALA A 113 -0.13 -13.34 6.28
N ILE A 114 0.09 -12.12 6.78
CA ILE A 114 1.10 -11.20 6.28
C ILE A 114 2.42 -11.48 6.99
N ASN A 115 3.48 -11.70 6.22
CA ASN A 115 4.84 -11.81 6.73
C ASN A 115 5.70 -10.68 6.17
N VAL A 116 6.47 -10.03 7.04
CA VAL A 116 7.33 -8.89 6.70
C VAL A 116 8.80 -9.28 6.87
N ASP A 117 9.57 -9.16 5.81
CA ASP A 117 11.02 -9.26 5.80
C ASP A 117 11.62 -7.89 6.16
N LEU A 118 12.01 -7.72 7.43
CA LEU A 118 12.56 -6.47 7.93
C LEU A 118 13.93 -6.10 7.33
N ASP A 119 14.66 -7.08 6.79
CA ASP A 119 15.96 -6.81 6.15
C ASP A 119 15.77 -6.14 4.78
N LYS A 120 14.62 -6.38 4.12
CA LYS A 120 14.23 -5.71 2.88
C LYS A 120 13.38 -4.47 3.10
N CYS A 121 12.71 -4.36 4.24
CA CYS A 121 11.80 -3.26 4.52
C CYS A 121 12.55 -1.92 4.60
N ILE A 122 12.25 -1.01 3.69
CA ILE A 122 12.81 0.36 3.68
C ILE A 122 11.99 1.38 4.48
N MET A 123 10.97 0.95 5.24
CA MET A 123 10.13 1.85 6.06
C MET A 123 9.52 3.00 5.22
N CYS A 124 8.99 2.66 4.04
CA CYS A 124 8.33 3.63 3.16
C CYS A 124 6.90 3.97 3.57
N GLU A 125 6.25 3.13 4.38
CA GLU A 125 4.85 3.24 4.81
C GLU A 125 3.79 3.05 3.70
N THR A 126 4.18 2.75 2.46
CA THR A 126 3.23 2.53 1.35
C THR A 126 2.18 1.45 1.67
N CYS A 127 2.60 0.36 2.31
CA CYS A 127 1.69 -0.69 2.77
C CYS A 127 0.67 -0.20 3.81
N ALA A 128 1.09 0.69 4.70
CA ALA A 128 0.28 1.17 5.80
C ALA A 128 -0.72 2.24 5.34
N ILE A 129 -0.31 3.16 4.46
CA ILE A 129 -1.22 4.21 3.94
C ILE A 129 -2.32 3.65 3.03
N HIS A 130 -2.11 2.48 2.41
CA HIS A 130 -3.11 1.81 1.55
C HIS A 130 -3.87 0.69 2.28
N CYS A 131 -3.56 0.40 3.55
CA CYS A 131 -4.25 -0.66 4.29
C CYS A 131 -5.70 -0.22 4.60
N PRO A 132 -6.74 -0.90 4.06
CA PRO A 132 -8.13 -0.45 4.22
C PRO A 132 -8.67 -0.66 5.64
N LYS A 133 -7.97 -1.43 6.47
CA LYS A 133 -8.33 -1.70 7.87
C LYS A 133 -7.33 -1.09 8.86
N ASP A 134 -6.36 -0.30 8.39
CA ASP A 134 -5.30 0.30 9.21
C ASP A 134 -4.58 -0.71 10.13
N ALA A 135 -4.45 -1.96 9.66
CA ALA A 135 -3.85 -3.06 10.42
C ALA A 135 -2.32 -2.96 10.55
N ILE A 136 -1.70 -2.06 9.77
CA ILE A 136 -0.26 -1.76 9.80
C ILE A 136 -0.12 -0.31 10.30
N PRO A 137 0.70 -0.06 11.34
CA PRO A 137 0.88 1.30 11.86
C PRO A 137 1.60 2.20 10.84
N LYS A 138 1.29 3.49 10.89
CA LYS A 138 1.93 4.54 10.08
C LYS A 138 2.18 5.79 10.90
N THR A 139 3.18 6.56 10.50
CA THR A 139 3.51 7.85 11.14
C THR A 139 3.07 9.03 10.29
N THR A 140 2.98 8.84 8.97
CA THR A 140 2.44 9.84 8.06
C THR A 140 0.94 10.02 8.25
N SER A 141 0.46 11.25 8.01
CA SER A 141 -0.97 11.51 7.92
C SER A 141 -1.56 11.01 6.60
N VAL A 142 -0.75 10.80 5.56
CA VAL A 142 -1.22 10.38 4.23
C VAL A 142 -2.05 9.09 4.32
N LYS A 143 -3.20 9.06 3.66
CA LYS A 143 -4.09 7.90 3.55
C LYS A 143 -4.61 7.79 2.12
N TYR A 144 -4.63 6.56 1.62
CA TYR A 144 -5.32 6.19 0.40
C TYR A 144 -6.48 5.26 0.76
N GLU A 145 -7.59 5.45 0.05
CA GLU A 145 -8.78 4.60 0.15
C GLU A 145 -9.11 4.02 -1.22
N ILE A 146 -9.88 2.94 -1.21
CA ILE A 146 -10.34 2.29 -2.43
C ILE A 146 -11.52 3.09 -2.95
N ALA A 147 -11.35 3.77 -4.09
CA ALA A 147 -12.37 4.61 -4.69
C ALA A 147 -13.37 3.79 -5.53
N GLY A 148 -12.92 2.64 -6.05
CA GLY A 148 -13.71 1.79 -6.91
C GLY A 148 -12.87 0.66 -7.50
N GLY A 149 -13.44 -0.05 -8.46
CA GLY A 149 -12.77 -1.14 -9.14
C GLY A 149 -13.70 -1.96 -10.01
N PHE A 150 -13.19 -3.10 -10.45
CA PHE A 150 -13.91 -4.08 -11.24
C PHE A 150 -13.62 -5.47 -10.69
N ASN A 151 -14.65 -6.31 -10.61
CA ASN A 151 -14.50 -7.67 -10.12
C ASN A 151 -15.40 -8.63 -10.92
N TYR A 152 -14.79 -9.63 -11.55
CA TYR A 152 -15.50 -10.61 -12.36
C TYR A 152 -14.90 -12.01 -12.18
N ILE A 153 -15.77 -13.02 -12.10
CA ILE A 153 -15.38 -14.43 -11.98
C ILE A 153 -15.48 -15.09 -13.35
N ASP A 154 -14.34 -15.52 -13.90
CA ASP A 154 -14.29 -16.37 -15.09
C ASP A 154 -14.73 -17.80 -14.74
N GLU A 155 -15.95 -18.12 -15.14
CA GLU A 155 -16.58 -19.43 -14.95
C GLU A 155 -15.80 -20.57 -15.60
N ASN A 156 -14.99 -20.31 -16.64
CA ASN A 156 -14.18 -21.36 -17.28
C ASN A 156 -13.00 -21.80 -16.41
N LEU A 157 -12.53 -20.92 -15.53
CA LEU A 157 -11.43 -21.18 -14.60
C LEU A 157 -11.93 -21.53 -13.20
N CYS A 158 -13.16 -21.17 -12.85
CA CYS A 158 -13.71 -21.39 -11.51
C CYS A 158 -13.88 -22.88 -11.20
N VAL A 159 -13.21 -23.36 -10.14
CA VAL A 159 -13.33 -24.74 -9.65
C VAL A 159 -14.41 -24.91 -8.58
N LYS A 160 -15.25 -23.89 -8.36
CA LYS A 160 -16.43 -23.92 -7.49
C LYS A 160 -16.15 -24.41 -6.05
N CYS A 161 -15.05 -23.94 -5.46
CA CYS A 161 -14.59 -24.37 -4.13
C CYS A 161 -15.23 -23.62 -2.95
N GLY A 162 -15.82 -22.44 -3.18
CA GLY A 162 -16.45 -21.63 -2.13
C GLY A 162 -15.52 -20.79 -1.25
N LEU A 163 -14.20 -20.84 -1.46
CA LEU A 163 -13.25 -20.07 -0.66
C LEU A 163 -13.46 -18.54 -0.77
N CYS A 164 -13.85 -18.06 -1.95
CA CYS A 164 -14.10 -16.63 -2.19
C CYS A 164 -15.32 -16.11 -1.41
N GLU A 165 -16.38 -16.90 -1.29
CA GLU A 165 -17.55 -16.61 -0.45
C GLU A 165 -17.13 -16.56 1.02
N GLY A 166 -16.39 -17.56 1.51
CA GLY A 166 -15.98 -17.64 2.91
C GLY A 166 -14.96 -16.58 3.35
N ILE A 167 -14.12 -16.06 2.46
CA ILE A 167 -13.12 -15.03 2.80
C ILE A 167 -13.67 -13.60 2.71
N CYS A 168 -14.84 -13.40 2.08
CA CYS A 168 -15.33 -12.06 1.75
C CYS A 168 -15.76 -11.31 3.02
N PRO A 169 -15.08 -10.23 3.43
CA PRO A 169 -15.42 -9.53 4.68
C PRO A 169 -16.74 -8.76 4.60
N GLU A 170 -17.20 -8.42 3.39
CA GLU A 170 -18.41 -7.64 3.15
C GLU A 170 -19.59 -8.51 2.68
N GLU A 171 -19.42 -9.85 2.67
CA GLU A 171 -20.44 -10.80 2.19
C GLU A 171 -20.96 -10.45 0.78
N ALA A 172 -20.08 -9.90 -0.06
CA ALA A 172 -20.39 -9.46 -1.41
C ALA A 172 -20.43 -10.61 -2.42
N ILE A 173 -20.01 -11.83 -2.05
CA ILE A 173 -20.01 -12.99 -2.93
C ILE A 173 -21.05 -13.97 -2.43
N SER A 174 -21.97 -14.37 -3.31
CA SER A 174 -23.03 -15.33 -2.99
C SER A 174 -23.10 -16.46 -4.00
N THR A 175 -23.47 -17.64 -3.51
CA THR A 175 -23.73 -18.80 -4.35
C THR A 175 -25.16 -18.80 -4.89
N VAL A 176 -25.32 -18.96 -6.20
CA VAL A 176 -26.61 -19.18 -6.86
C VAL A 176 -26.65 -20.54 -7.54
N GLU A 177 -27.81 -21.19 -7.49
CA GLU A 177 -28.04 -22.42 -8.25
C GLU A 177 -28.42 -22.08 -9.70
N ILE A 178 -27.79 -22.77 -10.65
CA ILE A 178 -28.07 -22.65 -12.07
C ILE A 178 -28.56 -23.98 -12.63
N SER A 179 -29.57 -23.92 -13.50
CA SER A 179 -30.03 -25.07 -14.27
C SER A 179 -29.16 -25.17 -15.53
N SER A 180 -28.09 -25.96 -15.51
CA SER A 180 -27.38 -26.25 -16.76
C SER A 180 -27.02 -27.73 -16.92
N ASP A 181 -27.45 -28.28 -18.06
CA ASP A 181 -27.07 -29.58 -18.61
C ASP A 181 -25.65 -29.57 -19.23
N GLU A 182 -24.89 -28.47 -19.08
CA GLU A 182 -23.56 -28.31 -19.66
C GLU A 182 -22.46 -28.85 -18.74
N VAL A 183 -21.75 -29.84 -19.28
CA VAL A 183 -20.65 -30.56 -18.63
C VAL A 183 -19.37 -29.72 -18.72
N ASN A 184 -18.74 -29.45 -17.57
CA ASN A 184 -17.29 -29.33 -17.51
C ASN A 184 -16.71 -30.14 -16.34
N LEU A 185 -15.58 -30.77 -16.64
CA LEU A 185 -15.07 -31.97 -15.97
C LEU A 185 -14.50 -31.71 -14.56
N GLY A 186 -15.02 -32.43 -13.55
CA GLY A 186 -14.25 -32.78 -12.35
C GLY A 186 -14.66 -32.17 -11.01
N THR A 187 -15.61 -31.23 -10.95
CA THR A 187 -16.02 -30.58 -9.70
C THR A 187 -17.31 -31.15 -9.11
N LYS A 188 -17.36 -31.27 -7.76
CA LYS A 188 -18.49 -31.88 -7.02
C LYS A 188 -19.81 -31.10 -7.14
N ASN A 189 -19.76 -29.82 -7.53
CA ASN A 189 -20.89 -28.89 -7.49
C ASN A 189 -21.21 -28.33 -8.88
N LYS A 190 -21.81 -29.14 -9.75
CA LYS A 190 -22.06 -28.79 -11.16
C LYS A 190 -22.98 -27.57 -11.33
N ASN A 191 -23.95 -27.41 -10.44
CA ASN A 191 -25.03 -26.43 -10.58
C ASN A 191 -24.80 -25.13 -9.78
N LEU A 192 -23.60 -24.87 -9.27
CA LEU A 192 -23.32 -23.65 -8.50
C LEU A 192 -22.62 -22.60 -9.37
N LYS A 193 -23.01 -21.34 -9.21
CA LYS A 193 -22.33 -20.17 -9.74
C LYS A 193 -22.10 -19.18 -8.60
N PHE A 194 -20.95 -18.50 -8.60
CA PHE A 194 -20.68 -17.42 -7.65
C PHE A 194 -20.98 -16.08 -8.32
N VAL A 195 -21.70 -15.21 -7.62
CA VAL A 195 -22.08 -13.87 -8.09
C VAL A 195 -21.54 -12.83 -7.13
N VAL A 196 -20.96 -11.77 -7.67
CA VAL A 196 -20.50 -10.60 -6.92
C VAL A 196 -21.63 -9.56 -6.89
N ASP A 197 -21.91 -9.07 -5.69
CA ASP A 197 -22.76 -7.91 -5.42
C ASP A 197 -21.87 -6.67 -5.38
N ASP A 198 -21.89 -5.90 -6.47
CA ASP A 198 -21.02 -4.72 -6.65
C ASP A 198 -21.36 -3.60 -5.65
N ASP A 199 -22.59 -3.56 -5.12
CA ASP A 199 -22.99 -2.56 -4.11
C ASP A 199 -22.35 -2.84 -2.74
N LYS A 200 -21.94 -4.09 -2.49
CA LYS A 200 -21.23 -4.52 -1.27
C LYS A 200 -19.73 -4.66 -1.47
N CYS A 201 -19.29 -4.88 -2.70
CA CYS A 201 -17.88 -5.13 -2.99
C CYS A 201 -17.05 -3.86 -2.80
N ILE A 202 -16.18 -3.85 -1.79
CA ILE A 202 -15.22 -2.75 -1.56
C ILE A 202 -13.92 -2.89 -2.37
N TYR A 203 -13.88 -3.83 -3.33
CA TYR A 203 -12.70 -4.13 -4.14
C TYR A 203 -11.41 -4.34 -3.31
N CYS A 204 -11.49 -5.03 -2.16
CA CYS A 204 -10.31 -5.27 -1.33
C CYS A 204 -9.33 -6.29 -1.94
N GLY A 205 -9.81 -7.27 -2.71
CA GLY A 205 -8.98 -8.29 -3.36
C GLY A 205 -8.77 -9.58 -2.55
N ALA A 206 -9.37 -9.73 -1.37
CA ALA A 206 -9.25 -10.96 -0.57
C ALA A 206 -9.70 -12.23 -1.33
N CYS A 207 -10.80 -12.12 -2.11
CA CYS A 207 -11.33 -13.18 -2.94
C CYS A 207 -10.39 -13.57 -4.10
N MET A 208 -9.74 -12.59 -4.72
CA MET A 208 -8.72 -12.82 -5.76
C MET A 208 -7.52 -13.58 -5.16
N ASN A 209 -7.05 -13.15 -3.99
CA ASN A 209 -5.87 -13.71 -3.35
C ASN A 209 -6.08 -15.12 -2.77
N ILE A 210 -7.29 -15.46 -2.32
CA ILE A 210 -7.58 -16.84 -1.88
C ILE A 210 -7.82 -17.80 -3.04
N CYS A 211 -8.13 -17.31 -4.25
CA CYS A 211 -8.61 -18.14 -5.35
C CYS A 211 -7.50 -19.02 -5.95
N PRO A 212 -7.55 -20.36 -5.74
CA PRO A 212 -6.47 -21.23 -6.20
C PRO A 212 -6.43 -21.38 -7.72
N SER A 213 -7.57 -21.18 -8.40
CA SER A 213 -7.65 -21.28 -9.86
C SER A 213 -7.45 -19.94 -10.58
N LYS A 214 -7.21 -18.85 -9.83
CA LYS A 214 -7.02 -17.50 -10.37
C LYS A 214 -8.13 -17.08 -11.34
N SER A 215 -9.37 -17.42 -11.01
CA SER A 215 -10.54 -17.13 -11.86
C SER A 215 -11.02 -15.68 -11.80
N PHE A 216 -10.40 -14.82 -10.99
CA PHE A 216 -10.82 -13.44 -10.83
C PHE A 216 -10.13 -12.54 -11.86
N ILE A 217 -10.93 -11.81 -12.63
CA ILE A 217 -10.51 -10.60 -13.34
C ILE A 217 -10.82 -9.44 -12.40
N PHE A 218 -9.78 -8.71 -12.01
CA PHE A 218 -9.87 -7.79 -10.89
C PHE A 218 -9.05 -6.53 -11.14
N GLU A 219 -9.68 -5.38 -10.94
CA GLU A 219 -9.02 -4.08 -10.95
C GLU A 219 -9.48 -3.27 -9.73
N ARG A 220 -8.61 -2.39 -9.26
CA ARG A 220 -8.86 -1.53 -8.10
C ARG A 220 -8.25 -0.17 -8.36
N GLU A 221 -9.01 0.86 -7.98
CA GLU A 221 -8.58 2.25 -8.05
C GLU A 221 -8.43 2.81 -6.63
N PHE A 222 -7.36 3.57 -6.41
CA PHE A 222 -7.12 4.25 -5.15
C PHE A 222 -7.27 5.76 -5.31
N GLU A 223 -7.79 6.41 -4.28
CA GLU A 223 -7.77 7.85 -4.15
C GLU A 223 -7.12 8.28 -2.84
N ARG A 224 -6.53 9.47 -2.85
CA ARG A 224 -5.95 10.07 -1.66
C ARG A 224 -7.03 10.87 -0.93
N VAL A 225 -7.20 10.61 0.36
CA VAL A 225 -8.31 11.19 1.15
C VAL A 225 -7.90 12.33 2.09
N ASN A 226 -6.62 12.73 2.10
CA ASN A 226 -6.11 13.81 2.94
C ASN A 226 -4.85 14.54 2.45
#